data_AF-A0A7C1A2F5-F1
#
_entry.id   AF-A0A7C1A2F5-F1
#
_cell.length_a   1.000
_cell.length_b   1.000
_cell.length_c   1.000
_cell.angle_alpha   90.00
_cell.angle_beta   90.00
_cell.angle_gamma   90.00
#
_symmetry.space_group_name_H-M   'P 1'
#
loop_
_entity.id
_entity.type
_entity.pdbx_description
1 polymer ?
#
loop_
_entity_poly.entity_id
_entity_poly.type
_entity_poly.pdbx_seq_one_letter_code
_entity_poly.pdbx_strand_id
1 'polypeptide(L)'
;MKHYQYDVIVVGGGHAGCEAALASSRIGAKTLLITSNLDNIALMPCNPSIGGPGKGHVAREIDALGGEMAKNTDKATIHIRMLNTSKGPAMWALRAQVDKKLYAQEMIHTLQIQENLDLKQEMVTKLIVNNSQVKGVIVKSSLEFYSPTVILTTGTFLNGLIYIGKTIFSAGRAGEIASVSLARNLKDLGFKIGRLNTSTPPRID
;
A
#
# COMPACT_ATOMS: atom_id res chain seq x y z
N MET A 1 -3.95 -4.78 -31.22
CA MET A 1 -3.55 -3.62 -30.40
C MET A 1 -3.59 -4.03 -28.94
N LYS A 2 -2.61 -3.67 -28.10
CA LYS A 2 -2.61 -4.06 -26.68
C LYS A 2 -3.65 -3.21 -25.93
N HIS A 3 -4.75 -3.82 -25.47
CA HIS A 3 -5.91 -3.09 -24.96
C HIS A 3 -5.74 -2.43 -23.57
N TYR A 4 -4.62 -2.64 -22.87
CA TYR A 4 -4.38 -2.05 -21.54
C TYR A 4 -2.92 -1.58 -21.40
N GLN A 5 -2.61 -0.39 -21.91
CA GLN A 5 -1.28 0.22 -21.76
C GLN A 5 -1.30 1.38 -20.77
N TYR A 6 -0.28 1.36 -19.90
CA TYR A 6 0.00 2.33 -18.84
C TYR A 6 1.49 2.62 -18.80
N ASP A 7 1.86 3.80 -18.33
CA ASP A 7 3.26 4.18 -18.10
C ASP A 7 3.79 3.56 -16.81
N VAL A 8 2.93 3.46 -15.78
CA VAL A 8 3.24 2.85 -14.49
C VAL A 8 2.09 1.96 -14.02
N ILE A 9 2.42 0.75 -13.55
CA ILE A 9 1.49 -0.10 -12.82
C ILE A 9 1.94 -0.22 -11.37
N VAL A 10 1.08 0.13 -10.43
CA VAL A 10 1.29 -0.05 -8.99
C VAL A 10 0.48 -1.24 -8.51
N VAL A 11 1.13 -2.20 -7.85
CA VAL A 11 0.51 -3.41 -7.33
C VAL A 11 0.39 -3.32 -5.81
N GLY A 12 -0.85 -3.28 -5.32
CA GLY A 12 -1.21 -3.20 -3.91
C GLY A 12 -1.71 -1.81 -3.52
N GLY A 13 -2.93 -1.73 -2.97
CA GLY A 13 -3.55 -0.48 -2.50
C GLY A 13 -3.21 -0.11 -1.05
N GLY A 14 -2.03 -0.48 -0.54
CA GLY A 14 -1.59 -0.10 0.81
C GLY A 14 -1.02 1.33 0.86
N HIS A 15 -0.62 1.80 2.04
CA HIS A 15 -0.04 3.15 2.22
C HIS A 15 1.05 3.51 1.20
N ALA A 16 1.99 2.59 0.95
CA ALA A 16 3.06 2.79 -0.03
C ALA A 16 2.54 2.83 -1.48
N GLY A 17 1.53 2.01 -1.79
CA GLY A 17 0.94 1.95 -3.12
C GLY A 17 0.11 3.20 -3.44
N CYS A 18 -0.60 3.75 -2.44
CA CYS A 18 -1.32 5.02 -2.60
C CYS A 18 -0.37 6.15 -2.97
N GLU A 19 0.69 6.36 -2.18
CA GLU A 19 1.66 7.43 -2.45
C GLU A 19 2.40 7.21 -3.78
N ALA A 20 2.76 5.97 -4.12
CA ALA A 20 3.39 5.66 -5.39
C ALA A 20 2.49 5.96 -6.59
N ALA A 21 1.21 5.57 -6.50
CA ALA A 21 0.24 5.79 -7.57
C ALA A 21 -0.09 7.28 -7.77
N LEU A 22 -0.28 8.01 -6.66
CA LEU A 22 -0.49 9.46 -6.68
C LEU A 22 0.73 10.20 -7.21
N ALA A 23 1.93 9.83 -6.78
CA ALA A 23 3.16 10.45 -7.24
C ALA A 23 3.34 10.27 -8.75
N SER A 24 3.19 9.04 -9.26
CA SER A 24 3.36 8.78 -10.69
C SER A 24 2.27 9.46 -11.54
N SER A 25 1.01 9.47 -11.09
CA SER A 25 -0.06 10.12 -11.84
C SER A 25 0.08 11.65 -11.86
N ARG A 26 0.53 12.25 -10.75
CA ARG A 26 0.71 13.71 -10.62
C ARG A 26 1.85 14.28 -11.46
N ILE A 27 2.86 13.45 -11.77
CA ILE A 27 3.91 13.84 -12.74
C ILE A 27 3.50 13.58 -14.20
N GLY A 28 2.25 13.19 -14.43
CA GLY A 28 1.66 13.04 -15.77
C GLY A 28 1.72 11.62 -16.35
N ALA A 29 2.20 10.62 -15.60
CA ALA A 29 2.26 9.25 -16.09
C ALA A 29 0.87 8.60 -16.02
N LYS A 30 0.42 7.97 -17.10
CA LYS A 30 -0.81 7.18 -17.10
C LYS A 30 -0.62 5.97 -16.18
N THR A 31 -1.22 6.01 -15.00
CA THR A 31 -0.97 5.09 -13.90
C THR A 31 -2.16 4.16 -13.68
N LEU A 32 -1.88 2.89 -13.40
CA LEU A 32 -2.88 1.92 -12.94
C LEU A 32 -2.53 1.43 -11.55
N LEU A 33 -3.41 1.61 -10.57
CA LEU A 33 -3.32 0.96 -9.27
C LEU A 33 -4.18 -0.30 -9.25
N ILE A 34 -3.55 -1.46 -9.13
CA ILE A 34 -4.21 -2.76 -9.02
C ILE A 34 -4.17 -3.24 -7.56
N THR A 35 -5.33 -3.55 -6.99
CA THR A 35 -5.44 -4.08 -5.62
C THR A 35 -6.46 -5.21 -5.55
N SER A 36 -6.29 -6.16 -4.63
CA SER A 36 -7.21 -7.29 -4.50
C SER A 36 -8.59 -6.91 -3.98
N ASN A 37 -8.69 -5.78 -3.26
CA ASN A 37 -9.94 -5.22 -2.76
C ASN A 37 -9.82 -3.70 -2.72
N LEU A 38 -10.71 -3.00 -3.42
CA LEU A 38 -10.75 -1.54 -3.47
C LEU A 38 -11.24 -0.93 -2.14
N ASP A 39 -12.15 -1.61 -1.43
CA ASP A 39 -12.68 -1.14 -0.15
C ASP A 39 -11.62 -1.15 0.97
N ASN A 40 -10.55 -1.91 0.78
CA ASN A 40 -9.45 -2.06 1.74
C ASN A 40 -8.22 -1.20 1.39
N ILE A 41 -8.36 -0.25 0.47
CA ILE A 41 -7.30 0.72 0.16
C ILE A 41 -6.93 1.51 1.42
N ALA A 42 -5.63 1.67 1.65
CA ALA A 42 -5.04 2.36 2.79
C ALA A 42 -5.61 1.92 4.16
N LEU A 43 -6.15 0.71 4.25
CA LEU A 43 -6.61 0.14 5.51
C LEU A 43 -5.46 0.14 6.52
N MET A 44 -5.76 0.54 7.76
CA MET A 44 -4.83 0.55 8.88
C MET A 44 -4.99 -0.71 9.75
N PRO A 45 -4.37 -1.86 9.42
CA PRO A 45 -4.63 -3.12 10.11
C PRO A 45 -4.14 -3.13 11.58
N CYS A 46 -3.08 -2.37 11.86
CA CYS A 46 -2.44 -2.33 13.17
C CYS A 46 -3.00 -1.17 14.02
N ASN A 47 -2.21 -0.11 14.22
CA ASN A 47 -2.54 0.99 15.12
C ASN A 47 -3.46 2.03 14.42
N PRO A 48 -4.54 2.54 15.06
CA PRO A 48 -5.31 3.70 14.58
C PRO A 48 -4.54 5.03 14.72
N SER A 49 -3.26 5.08 14.35
CA SER A 49 -2.46 6.31 14.52
C SER A 49 -1.43 6.52 13.43
N ILE A 50 -1.24 7.78 13.04
CA ILE A 50 -0.15 8.26 12.17
C ILE A 50 0.80 9.14 12.97
N GLY A 51 2.09 9.06 12.67
CA GLY A 51 3.14 9.79 13.36
C GLY A 51 3.70 9.07 14.60
N GLY A 52 4.23 9.85 15.53
CA GLY A 52 5.08 9.40 16.64
C GLY A 52 6.57 9.62 16.37
N PRO A 53 7.47 9.22 17.28
CA PRO A 53 8.91 9.40 17.11
C PRO A 53 9.40 8.82 15.78
N GLY A 54 10.16 9.61 15.02
CA GLY A 54 10.58 9.32 13.64
C GLY A 54 9.43 9.41 12.61
N LYS A 55 8.35 8.67 12.83
CA LYS A 55 7.20 8.58 11.90
C LYS A 55 6.50 9.93 11.64
N GLY A 56 6.45 10.81 12.64
CA GLY A 56 5.86 12.14 12.50
C GLY A 56 6.68 13.03 11.57
N HIS A 57 8.01 12.92 11.60
CA HIS A 57 8.89 13.63 10.67
C HIS A 57 8.67 13.11 9.25
N VAL A 58 8.71 11.79 9.06
CA VAL A 58 8.48 11.17 7.75
C VAL A 58 7.11 11.54 7.17
N ALA A 59 6.05 11.57 7.98
CA ALA A 59 4.73 12.01 7.52
C ALA A 59 4.74 13.47 7.02
N ARG A 60 5.49 14.35 7.69
CA ARG A 60 5.65 15.76 7.28
C ARG A 60 6.57 15.92 6.07
N GLU A 61 7.58 15.06 5.93
CA GLU A 61 8.44 15.02 4.74
C GLU A 61 7.65 14.56 3.51
N ILE A 62 6.81 13.53 3.66
CA ILE A 62 5.88 13.08 2.61
C ILE A 62 4.96 14.23 2.20
N ASP A 63 4.39 14.95 3.17
CA ASP A 63 3.55 16.13 2.92
C ASP A 63 4.31 17.23 2.14
N ALA A 64 5.54 17.55 2.57
CA ALA A 64 6.38 18.55 1.91
C ALA A 64 6.74 18.16 0.46
N LEU A 65 6.83 16.86 0.17
CA LEU A 65 7.02 16.32 -1.19
C LEU A 65 5.72 16.26 -2.01
N GLY A 66 4.59 16.67 -1.44
CA GLY A 66 3.30 16.69 -2.11
C GLY A 66 2.49 15.39 -1.98
N GLY A 67 2.84 14.50 -1.05
CA GLY A 67 2.08 13.29 -0.73
C GLY A 67 0.75 13.56 -0.01
N GLU A 68 0.01 12.51 0.28
CA GLU A 68 -1.37 12.60 0.81
C GLU A 68 -1.55 12.06 2.22
N MET A 69 -0.57 11.33 2.75
CA MET A 69 -0.63 10.71 4.07
C MET A 69 -1.01 11.71 5.17
N ALA A 70 -0.37 12.88 5.22
CA ALA A 70 -0.64 13.89 6.24
C ALA A 70 -2.02 14.56 6.05
N LYS A 71 -2.37 14.93 4.83
CA LYS A 71 -3.66 15.57 4.51
C LYS A 71 -4.85 14.67 4.85
N ASN A 72 -4.78 13.39 4.49
CA ASN A 72 -5.81 12.42 4.84
C ASN A 72 -5.81 12.07 6.34
N THR A 73 -4.66 12.18 7.01
CA THR A 73 -4.59 12.10 8.48
C THR A 73 -5.34 13.27 9.11
N ASP A 74 -5.12 14.51 8.66
CA ASP A 74 -5.74 15.70 9.23
C ASP A 74 -7.27 15.65 9.13
N LYS A 75 -7.82 15.21 7.99
CA LYS A 75 -9.28 15.02 7.81
C LYS A 75 -9.88 13.95 8.71
N ALA A 76 -9.12 12.90 9.04
CA ALA A 76 -9.56 11.76 9.84
C ALA A 76 -9.12 11.83 11.31
N THR A 77 -8.54 12.95 11.75
CA THR A 77 -7.95 13.07 13.08
C THR A 77 -9.04 13.15 14.15
N ILE A 78 -8.93 12.27 15.14
CA ILE A 78 -9.76 12.31 16.36
C ILE A 78 -9.02 13.10 17.45
N HIS A 79 -7.71 12.88 17.58
CA HIS A 79 -6.89 13.54 18.59
C HIS A 79 -5.43 13.61 18.14
N ILE A 80 -4.81 14.78 18.26
CA ILE A 80 -3.40 15.00 17.90
C ILE A 80 -2.61 15.54 19.09
N ARG A 81 -1.36 15.09 19.25
CA ARG A 81 -0.47 15.58 20.29
C ARG A 81 0.97 15.68 19.81
N MET A 82 1.66 16.71 20.26
CA MET A 82 3.12 16.80 20.18
C MET A 82 3.77 15.97 21.29
N LEU A 83 4.64 15.03 20.90
CA LEU A 83 5.42 14.21 21.82
C LEU A 83 6.78 14.85 22.12
N ASN A 84 7.40 14.45 23.24
CA ASN A 84 8.75 14.88 23.66
C ASN A 84 8.92 16.40 23.81
N THR A 85 7.86 17.13 24.20
CA THR A 85 7.88 18.60 24.29
C THR A 85 8.95 19.14 25.25
N SER A 86 9.34 18.36 26.27
CA SER A 86 10.40 18.71 27.23
C SER A 86 11.84 18.54 26.71
N LYS A 87 12.05 17.93 25.53
CA LYS A 87 13.39 17.58 25.01
C LYS A 87 13.89 18.50 23.89
N GLY A 88 13.21 19.63 23.68
CA GLY A 88 13.54 20.62 22.66
C GLY A 88 13.07 20.27 21.22
N PRO A 89 13.05 21.25 20.30
CA PRO A 89 12.40 21.13 18.99
C PRO A 89 12.89 19.97 18.12
N ALA A 90 14.19 19.65 18.17
CA ALA A 90 14.76 18.56 17.39
C ALA A 90 14.22 17.17 17.77
N MET A 91 13.64 17.03 18.97
CA MET A 91 13.09 15.77 19.48
C MET A 91 11.56 15.70 19.40
N TRP A 92 10.90 16.80 19.03
CA TRP A 92 9.45 16.89 18.95
C TRP A 92 8.92 15.98 17.85
N ALA A 93 7.80 15.31 18.10
CA ALA A 93 7.16 14.46 17.10
C ALA A 93 5.64 14.51 17.21
N LEU A 94 4.97 14.89 16.12
CA LEU A 94 3.51 14.85 16.05
C LEU A 94 3.01 13.41 15.97
N ARG A 95 1.93 13.13 16.71
CA ARG A 95 1.21 11.87 16.65
C ARG A 95 -0.30 12.13 16.67
N ALA A 96 -0.99 11.63 15.66
CA ALA A 96 -2.44 11.69 15.55
C ALA A 96 -3.05 10.29 15.76
N GLN A 97 -4.10 10.23 16.57
CA GLN A 97 -5.08 9.13 16.55
C GLN A 97 -6.12 9.46 15.48
N VAL A 98 -6.42 8.49 14.63
CA VAL A 98 -7.26 8.67 13.45
C VAL A 98 -8.43 7.69 13.46
N ASP A 99 -9.57 8.15 12.93
CA ASP A 99 -10.65 7.27 12.54
C ASP A 99 -10.17 6.45 11.33
N LYS A 100 -10.03 5.13 11.53
CA LYS A 100 -9.51 4.23 10.49
C LYS A 100 -10.42 4.16 9.28
N LYS A 101 -11.74 4.23 9.48
CA LYS A 101 -12.72 4.12 8.40
C LYS A 101 -12.69 5.40 7.58
N LEU A 102 -12.73 6.55 8.25
CA LEU A 102 -12.66 7.85 7.58
C LEU A 102 -11.33 8.04 6.84
N TYR A 103 -10.19 7.64 7.43
CA TYR A 103 -8.89 7.70 6.76
C TYR A 103 -8.87 6.90 5.45
N ALA A 104 -9.38 5.67 5.48
CA ALA A 104 -9.46 4.83 4.28
C ALA A 104 -10.40 5.44 3.23
N GLN A 105 -11.57 5.94 3.65
CA GLN A 105 -12.54 6.60 2.77
C GLN A 105 -11.96 7.84 2.08
N GLU A 106 -11.28 8.70 2.84
CA GLU A 106 -10.62 9.89 2.29
C GLU A 106 -9.52 9.52 1.30
N MET A 107 -8.69 8.52 1.61
CA MET A 107 -7.66 8.07 0.68
C MET A 107 -8.24 7.46 -0.61
N ILE A 108 -9.32 6.67 -0.50
CA ILE A 108 -10.05 6.14 -1.67
C ILE A 108 -10.58 7.30 -2.51
N HIS A 109 -11.23 8.28 -1.88
CA HIS A 109 -11.75 9.46 -2.57
C HIS A 109 -10.63 10.23 -3.29
N THR A 110 -9.52 10.50 -2.61
CA THR A 110 -8.34 11.15 -3.21
C THR A 110 -7.81 10.42 -4.43
N LEU A 111 -7.74 9.08 -4.39
CA LEU A 111 -7.30 8.27 -5.53
C LEU A 111 -8.32 8.28 -6.68
N GLN A 112 -9.62 8.25 -6.38
CA GLN A 112 -10.68 8.22 -7.40
C GLN A 112 -10.77 9.50 -8.22
N ILE A 113 -10.48 10.66 -7.61
CA ILE A 113 -10.55 11.96 -8.28
C ILE A 113 -9.22 12.38 -8.92
N GLN A 114 -8.16 11.59 -8.74
CA GLN A 114 -6.85 11.91 -9.26
C GLN A 114 -6.80 11.68 -10.77
N GLU A 115 -6.47 12.72 -11.53
CA GLU A 115 -6.23 12.62 -12.97
C GLU A 115 -5.06 11.67 -13.27
N ASN A 116 -5.12 11.01 -14.43
CA ASN A 116 -4.14 10.02 -14.92
C ASN A 116 -4.02 8.75 -14.04
N LEU A 117 -4.98 8.48 -13.15
CA LEU A 117 -4.97 7.31 -12.30
C LEU A 117 -6.22 6.45 -12.48
N ASP A 118 -6.03 5.22 -12.96
CA ASP A 118 -7.08 4.21 -12.99
C ASP A 118 -6.96 3.27 -11.78
N LEU A 119 -8.11 2.86 -11.22
CA LEU A 119 -8.19 1.88 -10.13
C LEU A 119 -8.77 0.57 -10.65
N LYS A 120 -8.14 -0.56 -10.30
CA LYS A 120 -8.63 -1.90 -10.68
C LYS A 120 -8.61 -2.86 -9.50
N GLN A 121 -9.76 -3.48 -9.24
CA GLN A 121 -9.85 -4.63 -8.34
C GLN A 121 -9.45 -5.91 -9.06
N GLU A 122 -8.24 -6.39 -8.83
CA GLU A 122 -7.73 -7.66 -9.37
C GLU A 122 -6.56 -8.17 -8.51
N MET A 123 -6.28 -9.48 -8.63
CA MET A 123 -5.11 -10.06 -7.99
C MET A 123 -4.00 -10.28 -9.02
N VAL A 124 -2.89 -9.54 -8.90
CA VAL A 124 -1.70 -9.77 -9.72
C VAL A 124 -1.07 -11.11 -9.36
N THR A 125 -0.80 -11.94 -10.37
CA THR A 125 -0.26 -13.28 -10.20
C THR A 125 1.13 -13.46 -10.79
N LYS A 126 1.50 -12.68 -11.81
CA LYS A 126 2.82 -12.74 -12.47
C LYS A 126 3.26 -11.39 -13.00
N LEU A 127 4.56 -11.18 -13.09
CA LEU A 127 5.17 -10.14 -13.93
C LEU A 127 5.41 -10.68 -15.33
N ILE A 128 5.17 -9.84 -16.34
CA ILE A 128 5.58 -10.10 -17.71
C ILE A 128 7.00 -9.54 -17.85
N VAL A 129 7.99 -10.40 -18.07
CA VAL A 129 9.40 -10.02 -18.18
C VAL A 129 9.97 -10.58 -19.47
N ASN A 130 10.68 -9.75 -20.24
CA ASN A 130 11.40 -10.14 -21.44
C ASN A 130 12.78 -9.50 -21.42
N ASN A 131 13.84 -10.29 -21.65
CA ASN A 131 15.23 -9.84 -21.64
C ASN A 131 15.58 -8.97 -20.41
N SER A 132 15.21 -9.47 -19.21
CA SER A 132 15.40 -8.77 -17.92
C SER A 132 14.69 -7.41 -17.80
N GLN A 133 13.76 -7.10 -18.71
CA GLN A 133 12.96 -5.89 -18.66
C GLN A 133 11.50 -6.22 -18.39
N VAL A 134 10.89 -5.53 -17.43
CA VAL A 134 9.46 -5.66 -17.17
C VAL A 134 8.66 -5.09 -18.35
N LYS A 135 7.56 -5.76 -18.69
CA LYS A 135 6.63 -5.37 -19.75
C LYS A 135 5.19 -5.25 -19.25
N GLY A 136 4.92 -5.62 -18.01
CA GLY A 136 3.58 -5.56 -17.44
C GLY A 136 3.34 -6.61 -16.37
N VAL A 137 2.06 -6.88 -16.12
CA VAL A 137 1.58 -7.85 -15.13
C VAL A 137 0.45 -8.70 -15.70
N ILE A 138 0.32 -9.92 -15.20
CA ILE A 138 -0.81 -10.82 -15.45
C ILE A 138 -1.61 -10.95 -14.17
N VAL A 139 -2.92 -10.73 -14.27
CA VAL A 139 -3.85 -10.85 -13.14
C VAL A 139 -4.53 -12.23 -13.10
N LYS A 140 -5.29 -12.50 -12.05
CA LYS A 140 -5.94 -13.79 -11.80
C LYS A 140 -6.96 -14.16 -12.89
N SER A 141 -7.61 -13.18 -13.50
CA SER A 141 -8.50 -13.37 -14.66
C SER A 141 -7.76 -13.66 -15.98
N SER A 142 -6.43 -13.83 -15.93
CA SER A 142 -5.56 -14.01 -17.10
C SER A 142 -5.48 -12.81 -18.04
N LEU A 143 -6.06 -11.67 -17.65
CA LEU A 143 -5.85 -10.41 -18.36
C LEU A 143 -4.41 -9.92 -18.18
N GLU A 144 -3.89 -9.30 -19.23
CA GLU A 144 -2.55 -8.74 -19.27
C GLU A 144 -2.62 -7.21 -19.31
N PHE A 145 -1.94 -6.58 -18.36
CA PHE A 145 -1.77 -5.13 -18.30
C PHE A 145 -0.32 -4.82 -18.62
N TYR A 146 -0.08 -3.96 -19.61
CA TYR A 146 1.26 -3.66 -20.09
C TYR A 146 1.76 -2.33 -19.56
N SER A 147 3.01 -2.32 -19.12
CA SER A 147 3.70 -1.11 -18.68
C SER A 147 5.22 -1.32 -18.67
N PRO A 148 6.02 -0.30 -19.01
CA PRO A 148 7.47 -0.35 -18.87
C PRO A 148 7.92 -0.29 -17.40
N THR A 149 7.05 0.06 -16.46
CA THR A 149 7.38 0.25 -15.04
C THR A 149 6.34 -0.40 -14.13
N VAL A 150 6.79 -1.23 -13.19
CA VAL A 150 5.91 -1.86 -12.19
C VAL A 150 6.45 -1.59 -10.78
N ILE A 151 5.60 -1.08 -9.89
CA ILE A 151 5.91 -0.83 -8.48
C ILE A 151 5.16 -1.87 -7.63
N LEU A 152 5.89 -2.69 -6.88
CA LEU A 152 5.31 -3.73 -6.02
C LEU A 152 5.20 -3.24 -4.57
N THR A 153 3.98 -3.14 -4.05
CA THR A 153 3.69 -2.72 -2.66
C THR A 153 2.77 -3.73 -1.97
N THR A 154 3.14 -5.01 -2.06
CA THR A 154 2.32 -6.17 -1.64
C THR A 154 2.09 -6.28 -0.12
N GLY A 155 2.73 -5.45 0.70
CA GLY A 155 2.55 -5.45 2.15
C GLY A 155 2.78 -6.83 2.77
N THR A 156 1.86 -7.28 3.62
CA THR A 156 1.91 -8.60 4.28
C THR A 156 1.31 -9.74 3.44
N PHE A 157 0.96 -9.49 2.17
CA PHE A 157 0.20 -10.45 1.36
C PHE A 157 1.06 -11.50 0.66
N LEU A 158 2.32 -11.18 0.33
CA LEU A 158 3.17 -12.06 -0.46
C LEU A 158 3.49 -13.35 0.31
N ASN A 159 2.89 -14.47 -0.10
CA ASN A 159 2.95 -15.76 0.62
C ASN A 159 2.69 -15.62 2.15
N GLY A 160 1.70 -14.79 2.49
CA GLY A 160 1.33 -14.47 3.87
C GLY A 160 0.78 -15.66 4.66
N LEU A 161 1.12 -15.72 5.95
CA LEU A 161 0.64 -16.71 6.91
C LEU A 161 0.20 -15.98 8.18
N ILE A 162 -0.95 -16.36 8.71
CA ILE A 162 -1.44 -15.90 10.02
C ILE A 162 -1.18 -17.01 11.06
N TYR A 163 -0.70 -16.59 12.23
CA TYR A 163 -0.42 -17.44 13.37
C TYR A 163 -1.35 -17.04 14.53
N ILE A 164 -2.18 -17.98 15.00
CA ILE A 164 -3.03 -17.82 16.18
C ILE A 164 -2.79 -19.04 17.08
N GLY A 165 -1.89 -18.91 18.06
CA GLY A 165 -1.42 -20.03 18.87
C GLY A 165 -0.81 -21.12 17.99
N LYS A 166 -1.42 -22.31 17.99
CA LYS A 166 -1.00 -23.44 17.14
C LYS A 166 -1.64 -23.44 15.74
N THR A 167 -2.65 -22.59 15.52
CA THR A 167 -3.38 -22.51 14.27
C THR A 167 -2.62 -21.63 13.29
N ILE A 168 -2.29 -22.19 12.12
CA ILE A 168 -1.58 -21.50 11.05
C ILE A 168 -2.40 -21.63 9.78
N PHE A 169 -2.66 -20.52 9.09
CA PHE A 169 -3.38 -20.53 7.82
C PHE A 169 -2.89 -19.43 6.87
N SER A 170 -3.09 -19.66 5.57
CA SER A 170 -2.66 -18.75 4.50
C SER A 170 -3.58 -17.56 4.39
N ALA A 171 -3.06 -16.37 4.66
CA ALA A 171 -3.78 -15.10 4.55
C ALA A 171 -2.79 -13.92 4.54
N GLY A 172 -3.14 -12.85 3.83
CA GLY A 172 -2.36 -11.60 3.85
C GLY A 172 -2.67 -10.76 5.09
N ARG A 173 -3.95 -10.68 5.43
CA ARG A 173 -4.54 -10.09 6.64
C ARG A 173 -5.76 -10.94 7.01
N ALA A 174 -6.29 -10.78 8.23
CA ALA A 174 -7.46 -11.54 8.65
C ALA A 174 -8.63 -11.30 7.67
N GLY A 175 -9.18 -12.38 7.12
CA GLY A 175 -10.25 -12.31 6.10
C GLY A 175 -9.79 -12.04 4.66
N GLU A 176 -8.48 -11.89 4.41
CA GLU A 176 -7.95 -11.56 3.08
C GLU A 176 -6.95 -12.61 2.56
N ILE A 177 -7.10 -12.96 1.29
CA ILE A 177 -6.33 -14.02 0.63
C ILE A 177 -4.88 -13.59 0.40
N ALA A 178 -3.93 -14.48 0.68
CA ALA A 178 -2.52 -14.26 0.39
C ALA A 178 -2.20 -14.30 -1.13
N SER A 179 -1.22 -13.52 -1.58
CA SER A 179 -0.70 -13.57 -2.94
C SER A 179 0.41 -14.63 -3.06
N VAL A 180 0.00 -15.87 -3.31
CA VAL A 180 0.91 -17.03 -3.40
C VAL A 180 1.56 -17.12 -4.78
N SER A 181 0.78 -16.92 -5.85
CA SER A 181 1.26 -17.05 -7.23
C SER A 181 2.33 -16.02 -7.57
N LEU A 182 2.15 -14.76 -7.14
CA LEU A 182 3.13 -13.71 -7.37
C LEU A 182 4.43 -13.99 -6.60
N ALA A 183 4.34 -14.51 -5.37
CA ALA A 183 5.51 -14.88 -4.59
C ALA A 183 6.35 -15.96 -5.29
N ARG A 184 5.67 -16.97 -5.85
CA ARG A 184 6.32 -18.01 -6.66
C ARG A 184 6.96 -17.41 -7.92
N ASN A 185 6.23 -16.58 -8.65
CA ASN A 185 6.74 -15.94 -9.86
C ASN A 185 8.00 -15.09 -9.60
N LEU A 186 8.04 -14.33 -8.50
CA LEU A 186 9.24 -13.57 -8.12
C LEU A 186 10.42 -14.50 -7.81
N LYS A 187 10.18 -15.64 -7.15
CA LYS A 187 11.22 -16.64 -6.91
C LYS A 187 11.74 -17.24 -8.23
N ASP A 188 10.84 -17.55 -9.16
CA ASP A 188 11.17 -18.11 -10.48
C ASP A 188 11.97 -17.10 -11.33
N LEU A 189 11.73 -15.81 -11.15
CA LEU A 189 12.51 -14.71 -11.74
C LEU A 189 13.89 -14.50 -11.08
N GLY A 190 14.25 -15.30 -10.07
CA GLY A 190 15.56 -15.27 -9.43
C GLY A 190 15.67 -14.37 -8.20
N PHE A 191 14.56 -13.79 -7.70
CA PHE A 191 14.61 -12.99 -6.48
C PHE A 191 14.83 -13.87 -5.24
N LYS A 192 15.68 -13.41 -4.33
CA LYS A 192 15.84 -14.00 -2.99
C LYS A 192 14.67 -13.57 -2.11
N ILE A 193 13.93 -14.53 -1.57
CA ILE A 193 12.75 -14.27 -0.73
C ILE A 193 13.02 -14.72 0.70
N GLY A 194 12.91 -13.78 1.65
CA GLY A 194 12.91 -14.04 3.09
C GLY A 194 11.50 -14.00 3.68
N ARG A 195 11.39 -14.25 4.99
CA ARG A 195 10.14 -14.07 5.75
C ARG A 195 10.37 -13.18 6.96
N LEU A 196 9.45 -12.26 7.18
CA LEU A 196 9.36 -11.45 8.38
C LEU A 196 8.06 -11.77 9.09
N ASN A 197 8.03 -11.53 10.40
CA ASN A 197 6.84 -11.72 11.23
C ASN A 197 6.56 -10.46 12.05
N THR A 198 5.30 -10.07 12.13
CA THR A 198 4.80 -8.98 12.95
C THR A 198 3.47 -9.40 13.58
N SER A 199 3.14 -8.81 14.72
CA SER A 199 1.92 -9.13 15.46
C SER A 199 1.05 -7.90 15.64
N THR A 200 -0.25 -8.12 15.83
CA THR A 200 -1.24 -7.09 16.15
C THR A 200 -2.00 -7.52 17.40
N PRO A 201 -2.34 -6.60 18.32
CA PRO A 201 -3.13 -6.95 19.50
C PRO A 201 -4.57 -7.34 19.10
N PRO A 202 -5.30 -8.07 19.96
CA PRO A 202 -6.73 -8.31 19.75
C PRO A 202 -7.52 -7.00 19.70
N ARG A 203 -8.73 -7.05 19.14
CA ARG A 203 -9.71 -5.97 19.26
C ARG A 203 -10.72 -6.39 20.33
N ILE A 204 -11.02 -5.48 21.24
CA ILE A 204 -11.97 -5.67 22.35
C ILE A 204 -13.20 -4.79 22.09
N ASP A 205 -14.35 -5.25 22.59
CA ASP A 205 -15.58 -4.45 22.69
C ASP A 205 -15.52 -3.59 23.96
#